data_AF-W8QVJ6-F1
#
_entry.id   AF-W8QVJ6-F1
#
_cell.length_a   1.000
_cell.length_b   1.000
_cell.length_c   1.000
_cell.angle_alpha   90.00
_cell.angle_beta   90.00
_cell.angle_gamma   90.00
#
_symmetry.space_group_name_H-M   'P 1'
#
loop_
_entity.id
_entity.type
_entity.pdbx_description
1 polymer ?
#
loop_
_entity_poly.entity_id
_entity_poly.type
_entity_poly.pdbx_seq_one_letter_code
_entity_poly.pdbx_strand_id
1 'polypeptide(L)' 'MMGISIWQLLIVLMIVVMLFGTKRLRGLGSDLGGAISGFRKSMNEGDSAAADAVKHDPK' A
#
# COMPACT_ATOMS: atom_id res chain seq x y z
N MET A 1 -22.27 -17.02 5.86
CA MET A 1 -20.85 -16.67 6.06
C MET A 1 -20.76 -15.15 6.09
N MET A 2 -20.41 -14.56 7.24
CA MET A 2 -20.30 -13.11 7.41
C MET A 2 -19.10 -12.61 6.58
N GLY A 3 -19.34 -12.28 5.32
CA GLY A 3 -18.33 -11.66 4.47
C GLY A 3 -17.97 -10.31 5.06
N ILE A 4 -16.66 -10.03 5.15
CA ILE A 4 -16.15 -8.73 5.56
C ILE A 4 -16.68 -7.70 4.56
N SER A 5 -17.70 -6.95 4.95
CA SER A 5 -18.26 -5.91 4.11
C SER A 5 -17.36 -4.69 4.19
N ILE A 6 -17.04 -4.10 3.04
CA ILE A 6 -16.26 -2.85 2.94
C ILE A 6 -16.89 -1.75 3.83
N TRP A 7 -18.22 -1.73 3.94
CA TRP A 7 -18.95 -0.81 4.81
C TRP A 7 -18.66 -1.01 6.30
N GLN A 8 -18.46 -2.25 6.74
CA GLN A 8 -18.10 -2.55 8.14
C GLN A 8 -16.67 -2.09 8.44
N LEU A 9 -15.74 -2.31 7.51
CA LEU A 9 -14.36 -1.83 7.65
C LEU A 9 -14.28 -0.31 7.77
N LEU A 10 -15.08 0.44 7.01
CA LEU A 10 -15.13 1.91 7.12
C LEU A 10 -15.62 2.38 8.49
N ILE A 11 -16.65 1.73 9.04
CA ILE A 11 -17.18 2.06 10.37
C ILE A 11 -16.12 1.79 11.45
N VAL A 12 -15.46 0.63 11.39
CA VAL A 12 -14.36 0.28 12.31
C VAL A 12 -13.20 1.26 12.18
N LEU A 13 -12.81 1.62 10.96
CA LEU A 13 -11.75 2.60 10.70
C LEU A 13 -12.09 3.95 11.32
N MET A 14 -13.34 4.40 11.21
CA MET A 14 -13.79 5.68 11.77
C MET A 14 -13.66 5.69 13.30
N ILE A 15 -14.03 4.59 13.96
CA ILE A 15 -13.86 4.42 15.41
C ILE A 15 -12.38 4.45 15.79
N VAL A 16 -11.52 3.71 15.07
CA VAL A 16 -10.06 3.71 15.32
C VAL A 16 -9.49 5.12 15.18
N VAL A 17 -9.89 5.87 14.16
CA VAL A 17 -9.46 7.26 13.95
C VAL A 17 -9.92 8.17 15.10
N MET A 18 -11.15 7.99 15.61
CA MET A 18 -11.66 8.76 16.75
C MET A 18 -10.91 8.44 18.06
N LEU A 19 -10.58 7.18 18.32
CA LEU A 19 -9.89 6.76 19.54
C LEU A 19 -8.43 7.21 19.58
N PHE A 20 -7.70 7.03 18.47
CA PHE A 20 -6.28 7.35 18.41
C PHE A 20 -6.00 8.80 17.99
N GLY A 21 -6.99 9.46 17.38
CA GLY A 21 -6.87 10.79 16.81
C GLY A 21 -6.07 10.81 15.50
N THR A 22 -6.42 11.72 14.60
CA THR A 22 -5.78 11.85 13.28
C THR A 22 -4.28 12.22 13.36
N LYS A 23 -3.85 12.93 14.42
CA LYS A 23 -2.44 13.30 14.61
C LYS A 23 -1.52 12.09 14.80
N ARG A 24 -1.92 11.12 15.63
CA ARG A 24 -1.09 9.91 15.86
C ARG A 24 -1.11 8.98 14.66
N LEU A 25 -2.28 8.82 14.03
CA LEU A 25 -2.40 8.04 12.79
C LEU A 25 -1.57 8.61 11.65
N ARG A 26 -1.47 9.94 11.52
CA ARG A 26 -0.67 10.57 10.46
C ARG A 26 0.83 10.39 10.68
N GLY A 27 1.31 10.51 11.92
CA GLY A 27 2.71 10.25 12.26
C GLY A 27 3.11 8.81 11.95
N LEU A 28 2.40 7.86 12.56
CA LEU A 28 2.65 6.43 12.35
C LEU A 28 2.42 6.00 10.90
N GLY A 29 1.41 6.55 10.23
CA GLY A 29 1.12 6.28 8.84
C GLY A 29 2.17 6.81 7.87
N SER A 30 2.81 7.93 8.19
CA SER A 30 3.94 8.46 7.39
C SER A 30 5.16 7.55 7.51
N ASP A 31 5.49 7.11 8.72
CA ASP A 31 6.66 6.26 8.98
C ASP A 31 6.49 4.87 8.35
N LEU A 32 5.33 4.25 8.56
CA LEU A 32 5.00 2.95 7.98
C LEU A 32 4.78 3.04 6.46
N GLY A 33 4.14 4.12 6.01
CA GLY A 33 3.88 4.37 4.58
C GLY A 33 5.17 4.58 3.79
N GLY A 34 6.16 5.28 4.37
CA GLY A 34 7.49 5.44 3.77
C GLY A 34 8.21 4.10 3.57
N ALA A 35 8.19 3.24 4.59
CA ALA A 35 8.81 1.91 4.51
C ALA A 35 8.13 1.01 3.45
N ILE A 36 6.80 1.01 3.40
CA ILE A 36 6.03 0.22 2.43
C ILE A 36 6.20 0.78 1.01
N SER A 37 6.33 2.10 0.84
CA SER A 37 6.55 2.74 -0.46
C SER A 37 7.86 2.26 -1.10
N GLY A 38 8.95 2.21 -0.33
CA GLY A 38 10.24 1.68 -0.80
C GLY A 38 10.16 0.22 -1.22
N PHE A 39 9.43 -0.60 -0.45
CA PHE A 39 9.18 -2.02 -0.77
C PHE A 39 8.34 -2.20 -2.04
N ARG A 40 7.28 -1.40 -2.21
CA ARG A 40 6.47 -1.44 -3.44
C ARG A 40 7.28 -1.05 -4.67
N LYS A 41 8.16 -0.06 -4.53
CA LYS A 41 9.01 0.43 -5.63
C LYS A 41 10.00 -0.64 -6.08
N SER A 42 10.71 -1.28 -5.15
CA SER A 42 11.67 -2.34 -5.49
C SER A 42 11.01 -3.57 -6.12
N MET A 43 9.80 -3.93 -5.68
CA MET A 43 9.03 -5.00 -6.33
C MET A 43 8.61 -4.63 -7.77
N ASN A 44 8.19 -3.39 -8.01
CA ASN A 44 7.82 -2.94 -9.37
C ASN A 44 9.03 -2.78 -10.30
N GLU A 45 10.19 -2.37 -9.77
CA GLU A 45 11.45 -2.32 -10.54
C GLU A 45 11.92 -3.72 -10.94
N GLY A 46 11.72 -4.73 -10.09
CA GLY A 46 11.96 -6.14 -10.41
C GLY A 46 11.05 -6.68 -11.53
N ASP A 47 9.77 -6.31 -11.54
CA ASP A 47 8.82 -6.71 -12.60
C ASP A 47 9.05 -5.95 -13.92
N SER A 48 9.40 -4.67 -13.85
CA SER A 48 9.69 -3.86 -15.05
C SER A 48 10.96 -4.31 -15.77
N ALA A 49 11.98 -4.75 -15.03
CA ALA A 49 13.21 -5.30 -15.61
C ALA A 49 12.98 -6.60 -16.41
N ALA A 50 11.92 -7.36 -16.11
CA ALA A 50 11.55 -8.56 -16.88
C ALA A 50 10.80 -8.24 -18.19
N ALA A 51 10.17 -7.06 -18.29
CA ALA A 51 9.37 -6.66 -19.46
C ALA A 51 10.18 -5.98 -20.58
N ASP A 52 11.32 -5.36 -20.26
CA ASP A 52 12.18 -4.66 -21.25
C ASP A 52 13.17 -5.59 -21.98
N ALA A 53 13.37 -6.83 -21.52
CA ALA A 53 14.30 -7.79 -22.15
C ALA A 53 13.77 -8.43 -23.46
N VAL A 54 12.52 -8.15 -23.86
CA VAL A 54 11.88 -8.77 -25.05
C VAL A 54 11.89 -7.87 -26.30
N LYS A 55 12.43 -6.65 -26.25
CA LYS A 55 12.39 -5.71 -27.39
C LYS A 55 13.72 -5.46 -28.12
N HIS A 56 14.80 -6.14 -27.78
CA HIS A 56 16.05 -6.03 -28.53
C HIS A 56 16.28 -7.26 -29.41
N ASP A 57 15.50 -7.37 -30.49
CA ASP A 57 15.87 -8.14 -31.68
C ASP A 57 16.85 -7.27 -32.49
N PRO A 58 18.15 -7.59 -32.58
CA PRO A 58 19.03 -6.97 -33.54
C PRO A 58 18.77 -7.62 -34.90
N LYS A 59 18.24 -6.84 -35.84
CA LYS A 59 18.25 -7.19 -37.27
C LYS A 59 19.65 -7.03 -37.86
#